data_AF-A0A962EH63-F1
#
_entry.id   AF-A0A962EH63-F1
#
_cell.length_a   1.000
_cell.length_b   1.000
_cell.length_c   1.000
_cell.angle_alpha   90.00
_cell.angle_beta   90.00
_cell.angle_gamma   90.00
#
_symmetry.space_group_name_H-M   'P 1'
#
loop_
_entity.id
_entity.type
_entity.pdbx_description
1 polymer ?
#
loop_
_entity_poly.entity_id
_entity_poly.type
_entity_poly.pdbx_seq_one_letter_code
_entity_poly.pdbx_strand_id
1 'polypeptide(L)'
;AIVNAMVGLAATGGSTNHAIHLVAVARAAGIRIDWDDLDELSRATPLLARIYPNGSADVNHFQAAGGLGIVIRELLDAGLMHADIRCVHGGDLRAQAQEPWLDELQLRWREAPLRSLDTQVLRGTTEPFDIEGGLHCLKGNLGRAVVKI
;
A
#
# COMPACT_ATOMS: atom_id res chain seq x y z
N ALA A 1 -10.20 -5.30 -5.17
CA ALA A 1 -9.48 -5.82 -3.97
C ALA A 1 -8.04 -6.24 -4.29
N ILE A 2 -7.81 -7.24 -5.16
CA ILE A 2 -6.44 -7.70 -5.50
C ILE A 2 -5.56 -6.57 -6.06
N VAL A 3 -6.09 -5.75 -6.98
CA VAL A 3 -5.38 -4.56 -7.49
C VAL A 3 -4.99 -3.60 -6.37
N ASN A 4 -5.93 -3.21 -5.49
CA ASN A 4 -5.61 -2.35 -4.35
C ASN A 4 -4.54 -2.95 -3.42
N ALA A 5 -4.47 -4.28 -3.29
CA ALA A 5 -3.40 -4.92 -2.52
C ALA A 5 -2.03 -4.77 -3.18
N MET A 6 -1.96 -4.85 -4.52
CA MET A 6 -0.74 -4.59 -5.29
C MET A 6 -0.31 -3.12 -5.20
N VAL A 7 -1.26 -2.17 -5.31
CA VAL A 7 -1.01 -0.74 -5.12
C VAL A 7 -0.53 -0.46 -3.69
N GLY A 8 -1.19 -1.02 -2.67
CA GLY A 8 -0.75 -0.87 -1.27
C GLY A 8 0.65 -1.44 -1.02
N LEU A 9 0.98 -2.57 -1.66
CA LEU A 9 2.33 -3.14 -1.62
C LEU A 9 3.37 -2.17 -2.21
N ALA A 10 3.11 -1.65 -3.41
CA ALA A 10 4.00 -0.73 -4.11
C ALA A 10 4.18 0.58 -3.32
N ALA A 11 3.08 1.18 -2.85
CA ALA A 11 3.11 2.44 -2.10
C ALA A 11 3.85 2.34 -0.76
N THR A 12 3.98 1.14 -0.18
CA THR A 12 4.68 0.92 1.10
C THR A 12 6.06 0.29 0.93
N GLY A 13 6.50 0.04 -0.30
CA GLY A 13 7.80 -0.58 -0.59
C GLY A 13 7.93 -2.00 -0.05
N GLY A 14 6.82 -2.74 0.05
CA GLY A 14 6.78 -4.04 0.73
C GLY A 14 7.62 -5.14 0.08
N SER A 15 7.76 -6.28 0.76
CA SER A 15 8.68 -7.35 0.36
C SER A 15 8.35 -7.95 -1.02
N THR A 16 9.39 -8.25 -1.81
CA THR A 16 9.27 -8.97 -3.10
C THR A 16 8.69 -10.37 -2.96
N ASN A 17 8.68 -10.96 -1.76
CA ASN A 17 7.96 -12.22 -1.49
C ASN A 17 6.45 -12.11 -1.84
N HIS A 18 5.87 -10.91 -1.80
CA HIS A 18 4.48 -10.69 -2.21
C HIS A 18 4.25 -10.92 -3.71
N ALA A 19 5.30 -10.89 -4.55
CA ALA A 19 5.19 -11.28 -5.96
C ALA A 19 4.85 -12.77 -6.15
N ILE A 20 5.02 -13.59 -5.10
CA ILE A 20 4.60 -15.00 -5.06
C ILE A 20 3.27 -15.11 -4.32
N HIS A 21 3.15 -14.47 -3.16
CA HIS A 21 1.97 -14.62 -2.31
C HIS A 21 0.71 -13.98 -2.90
N LEU A 22 0.78 -12.79 -3.52
CA LEU A 22 -0.40 -12.17 -4.12
C LEU A 22 -0.93 -12.97 -5.30
N VAL A 23 -0.03 -13.53 -6.13
CA VAL A 23 -0.40 -14.45 -7.22
C VAL A 23 -1.13 -15.67 -6.66
N ALA A 24 -0.62 -16.27 -5.58
CA ALA A 24 -1.27 -17.42 -4.94
C ALA A 24 -2.65 -17.08 -4.34
N VAL A 25 -2.77 -15.95 -3.63
CA VAL A 25 -4.04 -15.46 -3.07
C VAL A 25 -5.06 -15.18 -4.15
N ALA A 26 -4.66 -14.45 -5.21
CA ALA A 26 -5.52 -14.18 -6.36
C ALA A 26 -5.97 -15.48 -7.02
N ARG A 27 -5.05 -16.43 -7.21
CA ARG A 27 -5.36 -17.71 -7.85
C ARG A 27 -6.36 -18.53 -7.06
N ALA A 28 -6.25 -18.55 -5.73
CA ALA A 28 -7.21 -19.21 -4.85
C ALA A 28 -8.63 -18.60 -4.97
N ALA A 29 -8.72 -17.30 -5.26
CA ALA A 29 -9.97 -16.60 -5.55
C ALA A 29 -10.43 -16.69 -7.02
N GLY A 30 -9.77 -17.50 -7.85
CA GLY A 30 -10.10 -17.64 -9.28
C GLY A 30 -9.60 -16.49 -10.18
N ILE A 31 -8.85 -15.55 -9.63
CA ILE A 31 -8.29 -14.38 -10.32
C ILE A 31 -6.89 -14.74 -10.83
N ARG A 32 -6.53 -14.28 -12.03
CA ARG A 32 -5.19 -14.45 -12.59
C ARG A 32 -4.52 -13.09 -12.64
N ILE A 33 -3.39 -12.99 -11.96
CA ILE A 33 -2.42 -11.91 -12.06
C ILE A 33 -1.04 -12.54 -12.23
N ASP A 34 -0.10 -11.81 -12.79
CA ASP A 34 1.31 -12.20 -12.84
C ASP A 34 2.26 -11.03 -12.53
N TRP A 35 3.54 -11.18 -12.87
CA TRP A 35 4.56 -10.17 -12.57
C TRP A 35 4.49 -8.95 -13.49
N ASP A 36 3.83 -9.04 -14.66
CA ASP A 36 3.59 -7.89 -15.52
C ASP A 36 2.59 -6.93 -14.86
N ASP A 37 1.50 -7.46 -14.29
CA ASP A 37 0.54 -6.65 -13.54
C ASP A 37 1.18 -5.92 -12.34
N LEU A 38 2.07 -6.62 -11.63
CA LEU A 38 2.80 -6.06 -10.48
C LEU A 38 3.80 -4.98 -10.90
N ASP A 39 4.52 -5.18 -12.00
CA ASP A 39 5.47 -4.19 -12.57
C ASP A 39 4.73 -2.95 -13.06
N GLU A 40 3.67 -3.12 -13.85
CA GLU A 40 2.88 -2.02 -14.39
C GLU A 40 2.25 -1.18 -13.27
N LEU A 41 1.67 -1.81 -12.24
CA LEU A 41 1.13 -1.09 -11.09
C LEU A 41 2.21 -0.44 -10.23
N SER A 42 3.36 -1.08 -10.07
CA SER A 42 4.49 -0.50 -9.33
C SER A 42 4.98 0.79 -10.00
N ARG A 43 5.11 0.82 -11.33
CA ARG A 43 5.49 2.03 -12.09
C ARG A 43 4.46 3.16 -11.96
N ALA A 44 3.20 2.82 -11.80
CA ALA A 44 2.11 3.79 -11.67
C ALA A 44 1.83 4.24 -10.23
N THR A 45 2.46 3.61 -9.23
CA THR A 45 2.16 3.85 -7.81
C THR A 45 3.35 4.52 -7.12
N PRO A 46 3.21 5.73 -6.56
CA PRO A 46 4.29 6.40 -5.86
C PRO A 46 4.64 5.72 -4.54
N LEU A 47 5.92 5.74 -4.17
CA LEU A 47 6.39 5.23 -2.88
C LEU A 47 6.14 6.25 -1.77
N LEU A 48 5.25 5.92 -0.84
CA LEU A 48 4.78 6.82 0.22
C LEU A 48 5.44 6.59 1.58
N ALA A 49 6.01 5.40 1.83
CA ALA A 49 6.54 5.03 3.14
C ALA A 49 7.98 4.52 3.10
N ARG A 50 8.77 4.86 4.13
CA ARG A 50 10.10 4.30 4.42
C ARG A 50 10.10 3.62 5.77
N ILE A 51 9.68 2.36 5.75
CA ILE A 51 9.63 1.47 6.91
C ILE A 51 10.80 0.50 6.82
N TYR A 52 11.36 0.09 7.95
CA TYR A 52 12.32 -1.02 8.02
C TYR A 52 11.82 -2.20 7.17
N PRO A 53 12.65 -2.74 6.24
CA PRO A 53 14.09 -2.52 6.08
C PRO A 53 14.51 -1.36 5.16
N ASN A 54 13.58 -0.68 4.48
CA ASN A 54 13.90 0.41 3.53
C ASN A 54 14.16 1.77 4.21
N GLY A 55 13.98 1.83 5.53
CA GLY A 55 14.22 2.99 6.39
C GLY A 55 14.56 2.55 7.81
N SER A 56 14.89 3.51 8.68
CA SER A 56 15.17 3.24 10.10
C SER A 56 13.92 3.13 10.97
N ALA A 57 12.79 3.64 10.50
CA ALA A 57 11.53 3.62 11.23
C ALA A 57 10.88 2.24 11.25
N ASP A 58 10.46 1.77 12.42
CA ASP A 58 9.68 0.55 12.54
C ASP A 58 8.19 0.78 12.21
N VAL A 59 7.39 -0.28 12.28
CA VAL A 59 5.95 -0.21 11.99
C VAL A 59 5.18 0.68 12.99
N ASN A 60 5.65 0.82 14.22
CA ASN A 60 5.01 1.67 15.22
C ASN A 60 5.28 3.14 14.92
N HIS A 61 6.51 3.46 14.51
CA HIS A 61 6.85 4.80 14.08
C HIS A 61 6.10 5.17 12.79
N PHE A 62 5.97 4.25 11.85
CA PHE A 62 5.08 4.43 10.68
C PHE A 62 3.62 4.72 11.08
N GLN A 63 3.08 3.95 12.02
CA GLN A 63 1.73 4.18 12.53
C GLN A 63 1.62 5.55 13.22
N ALA A 64 2.60 5.94 14.03
CA ALA A 64 2.65 7.25 14.69
C ALA A 64 2.78 8.42 13.71
N ALA A 65 3.44 8.23 12.57
CA ALA A 65 3.50 9.21 11.49
C ALA A 65 2.15 9.40 10.76
N GLY A 66 1.18 8.50 10.98
CA GLY A 66 -0.17 8.54 10.40
C GLY A 66 -0.62 7.21 9.77
N GLY A 67 0.31 6.28 9.55
CA GLY A 67 0.03 4.89 9.23
C GLY A 67 -0.79 4.66 7.94
N LEU A 68 -1.50 3.54 7.93
CA LEU A 68 -2.32 3.12 6.78
C LEU A 68 -3.49 4.08 6.50
N GLY A 69 -3.98 4.81 7.50
CA GLY A 69 -5.08 5.75 7.30
C GLY A 69 -4.71 6.83 6.28
N ILE A 70 -3.51 7.40 6.40
CA ILE A 70 -2.99 8.35 5.40
C ILE A 70 -2.74 7.65 4.07
N VAL A 71 -2.06 6.50 4.05
CA VAL A 71 -1.73 5.78 2.81
C VAL A 71 -2.99 5.48 1.98
N ILE A 72 -4.02 4.92 2.61
CA ILE A 72 -5.28 4.59 1.92
C ILE A 72 -5.97 5.85 1.42
N ARG A 73 -6.06 6.91 2.25
CA ARG A 73 -6.70 8.16 1.86
C ARG A 73 -6.00 8.82 0.68
N GLU A 74 -4.68 8.96 0.75
CA GLU A 74 -3.86 9.58 -0.32
C GLU A 74 -4.00 8.83 -1.64
N LEU A 75 -3.95 7.50 -1.62
CA LEU A 75 -4.09 6.69 -2.84
C LEU A 75 -5.52 6.72 -3.40
N LEU A 76 -6.54 6.79 -2.55
CA LEU A 76 -7.93 6.98 -2.98
C LEU A 76 -8.14 8.37 -3.60
N ASP A 77 -7.65 9.42 -2.95
CA ASP A 77 -7.80 10.81 -3.41
C ASP A 77 -7.03 11.04 -4.72
N ALA A 78 -5.91 10.33 -4.94
CA ALA A 78 -5.17 10.32 -6.20
C ALA A 78 -5.79 9.42 -7.29
N GLY A 79 -6.88 8.71 -7.00
CA GLY A 79 -7.54 7.79 -7.95
C GLY A 79 -6.75 6.51 -8.24
N LEU A 80 -5.78 6.15 -7.40
CA LEU A 80 -4.92 4.97 -7.55
C LEU A 80 -5.50 3.72 -6.89
N MET A 81 -6.55 3.86 -6.09
CA MET A 81 -7.27 2.74 -5.47
C MET A 81 -8.76 2.75 -5.80
N HIS A 82 -9.31 1.56 -5.98
CA HIS A 82 -10.75 1.36 -6.14
C HIS A 82 -11.47 1.56 -4.79
N ALA A 83 -12.28 2.61 -4.68
CA ALA A 83 -13.08 2.89 -3.48
C ALA A 83 -14.29 1.95 -3.34
N ASP A 84 -14.82 1.48 -4.47
CA ASP A 84 -16.04 0.70 -4.66
C ASP A 84 -15.87 -0.79 -4.30
N ILE A 85 -15.16 -1.07 -3.21
CA ILE A 85 -14.99 -2.42 -2.68
C ILE A 85 -15.65 -2.56 -1.32
N ARG A 86 -16.28 -3.71 -1.09
CA ARG A 86 -16.82 -4.06 0.22
C ARG A 86 -15.70 -4.54 1.14
N CYS A 87 -15.59 -3.91 2.31
CA CYS A 87 -14.66 -4.29 3.36
C CYS A 87 -15.35 -5.14 4.44
N VAL A 88 -14.54 -5.85 5.24
CA VAL A 88 -15.03 -6.77 6.29
C VAL A 88 -15.85 -6.06 7.39
N HIS A 89 -15.58 -4.78 7.64
CA HIS A 89 -16.35 -3.96 8.58
C HIS A 89 -17.72 -3.52 8.02
N GLY A 90 -18.10 -3.97 6.82
CA GLY A 90 -19.39 -3.70 6.19
C GLY A 90 -19.46 -2.37 5.42
N GLY A 91 -18.44 -1.52 5.51
CA GLY A 91 -18.32 -0.28 4.74
C GLY A 91 -17.43 -0.43 3.51
N ASP A 92 -16.97 0.70 3.00
CA ASP A 92 -16.07 0.81 1.85
C ASP A 92 -14.59 0.95 2.26
N LEU A 93 -13.71 1.09 1.26
CA LEU A 93 -12.28 1.29 1.53
C LEU A 93 -11.97 2.66 2.14
N ARG A 94 -12.82 3.68 1.96
CA ARG A 94 -12.60 5.00 2.56
C ARG A 94 -12.79 4.93 4.08
N ALA A 95 -13.79 4.20 4.56
CA ALA A 95 -13.98 3.95 5.98
C ALA A 95 -12.82 3.14 6.60
N GLN A 96 -12.15 2.28 5.82
CA GLN A 96 -10.93 1.58 6.26
C GLN A 96 -9.73 2.53 6.54
N ALA A 97 -9.79 3.78 6.05
CA ALA A 97 -8.77 4.81 6.31
C ALA A 97 -8.93 5.49 7.69
N GLN A 98 -10.02 5.20 8.41
CA GLN A 98 -10.24 5.67 9.78
C GLN A 98 -9.46 4.83 10.79
N GLU A 99 -9.11 5.44 11.91
CA GLU A 99 -8.41 4.75 13.00
C GLU A 99 -9.37 4.40 14.15
N PRO A 100 -9.32 3.16 14.67
CA PRO A 100 -10.05 2.78 15.85
C PRO A 100 -9.39 3.41 17.08
N TRP A 101 -10.21 3.84 18.03
CA TRP A 101 -9.75 4.31 19.33
C TRP A 101 -10.74 3.94 20.42
N LEU A 102 -10.22 3.89 21.66
CA LEU A 102 -11.03 3.63 22.84
C LEU A 102 -11.43 4.97 23.45
N ASP A 103 -12.70 5.32 23.29
CA ASP A 103 -13.33 6.50 23.88
C ASP A 103 -13.98 6.06 25.20
N GLU A 104 -13.29 6.31 26.31
CA GLU A 104 -13.58 5.74 27.63
C GLU A 104 -13.59 4.20 27.61
N LEU A 105 -14.76 3.59 27.45
CA LEU A 105 -14.98 2.13 27.37
C LEU A 105 -15.73 1.73 26.08
N GLN A 106 -15.82 2.64 25.11
CA GLN A 106 -16.50 2.40 23.84
C GLN A 106 -15.50 2.43 22.68
N LEU A 107 -15.55 1.40 21.84
CA LEU A 107 -14.83 1.41 20.57
C LEU A 107 -15.48 2.45 19.65
N ARG A 108 -14.67 3.40 19.19
CA ARG A 108 -15.06 4.43 18.22
C ARG A 108 -14.04 4.47 17.08
N TRP A 109 -14.42 5.14 16.00
CA TRP A 109 -13.56 5.43 14.86
C TRP A 109 -13.43 6.93 14.71
N ARG A 110 -12.25 7.38 14.31
CA ARG A 110 -11.98 8.78 13.99
C ARG A 110 -11.13 8.88 12.73
N GLU A 111 -11.12 10.05 12.11
CA GLU A 111 -10.27 10.32 10.97
C GLU A 111 -8.79 10.21 11.36
N ALA A 112 -8.00 9.54 10.51
CA ALA A 112 -6.54 9.58 10.63
C ALA A 112 -6.03 11.02 10.39
N PRO A 113 -4.83 11.38 10.88
CA PRO A 113 -4.27 12.71 10.67
C PRO A 113 -4.35 13.16 9.21
N LEU A 114 -4.75 14.42 8.95
CA LEU A 114 -4.93 14.93 7.58
C LEU A 114 -3.62 15.00 6.79
N ARG A 115 -2.48 15.04 7.49
CA ARG A 115 -1.13 15.07 6.92
C ARG A 115 -0.22 14.19 7.75
N SER A 116 0.88 13.74 7.15
CA SER A 116 1.91 13.00 7.87
C SER A 116 2.47 13.82 9.01
N LEU A 117 2.69 13.16 10.15
CA LEU A 117 3.33 13.75 11.32
C LEU A 117 4.87 13.60 11.27
N ASP A 118 5.40 12.79 10.35
CA ASP A 118 6.83 12.69 10.04
C ASP A 118 7.05 12.39 8.55
N THR A 119 7.45 13.40 7.78
CA THR A 119 7.71 13.28 6.33
C THR A 119 9.02 12.59 5.97
N GLN A 120 9.85 12.22 6.95
CA GLN A 120 10.97 11.32 6.75
C GLN A 120 10.54 9.84 6.74
N VAL A 121 9.36 9.52 7.29
CA VAL A 121 8.81 8.16 7.38
C VAL A 121 7.64 7.94 6.42
N LEU A 122 6.73 8.91 6.31
CA LEU A 122 5.49 8.80 5.54
C LEU A 122 5.21 10.11 4.80
N ARG A 123 4.92 10.04 3.50
CA ARG A 123 4.59 11.19 2.66
C ARG A 123 3.26 10.98 1.92
N GLY A 124 2.73 12.08 1.40
CA GLY A 124 1.56 12.07 0.51
C GLY A 124 1.96 11.87 -0.95
N THR A 125 0.97 11.74 -1.81
CA THR A 125 1.14 11.48 -3.26
C THR A 125 1.71 12.67 -4.04
N THR A 126 1.63 13.90 -3.51
CA THR A 126 2.16 15.11 -4.15
C THR A 126 3.67 15.27 -4.00
N GLU A 127 4.24 14.74 -2.92
CA GLU A 127 5.68 14.79 -2.63
C GLU A 127 6.16 13.40 -2.16
N PRO A 128 6.06 12.35 -2.98
CA PRO A 128 6.40 11.00 -2.55
C PRO A 128 7.92 10.84 -2.37
N PHE A 129 8.36 9.69 -1.82
CA PHE A 129 9.79 9.37 -1.77
C PHE A 129 10.35 9.01 -3.14
N ASP A 130 9.52 8.38 -3.97
CA ASP A 130 9.78 8.05 -5.36
C ASP A 130 8.45 8.08 -6.13
N ILE A 131 8.50 8.35 -7.44
CA ILE A 131 7.33 8.39 -8.31
C ILE A 131 6.80 7.00 -8.65
N GLU A 132 7.60 5.95 -8.40
CA GLU A 132 7.21 4.54 -8.57
C GLU A 132 7.54 3.69 -7.32
N GLY A 133 6.89 2.53 -7.20
CA GLY A 133 7.02 1.62 -6.05
C GLY A 133 8.28 0.74 -6.05
N GLY A 134 9.06 0.79 -7.15
CA GLY A 134 10.38 0.16 -7.25
C GLY A 134 10.40 -1.34 -7.52
N LEU A 135 9.25 -2.04 -7.63
CA LEU A 135 9.20 -3.44 -8.06
C LEU A 135 9.12 -3.53 -9.59
N HIS A 136 10.05 -4.25 -10.22
CA HIS A 136 10.12 -4.41 -11.67
C HIS A 136 10.20 -5.87 -12.10
N CYS A 137 9.57 -6.19 -13.23
CA CYS A 137 9.72 -7.49 -13.89
C CYS A 137 10.79 -7.40 -14.99
N LEU A 138 11.88 -8.16 -14.82
CA LEU A 138 12.93 -8.29 -15.82
C LEU A 138 12.57 -9.40 -16.81
N LYS A 139 12.84 -9.15 -18.10
CA LYS A 139 12.65 -10.12 -19.19
C LYS A 139 13.90 -10.16 -20.06
N GLY A 140 14.35 -11.35 -20.41
CA GLY A 140 15.50 -11.53 -21.30
C GLY A 140 15.68 -12.98 -21.75
N ASN A 141 16.80 -13.26 -22.40
CA ASN A 141 17.15 -14.60 -22.87
C ASN A 141 17.30 -15.64 -21.74
N LEU A 142 17.57 -15.22 -20.50
CA LEU A 142 17.62 -16.08 -19.31
C LEU A 142 16.22 -16.39 -18.73
N GLY A 143 15.16 -15.72 -19.20
CA GLY A 143 13.80 -15.89 -18.71
C GLY A 143 13.24 -14.62 -18.07
N ARG A 144 12.48 -14.80 -16.98
CA ARG A 144 11.79 -13.73 -16.25
C ARG A 144 12.21 -13.72 -14.78
N ALA A 145 12.38 -12.53 -14.21
CA ALA A 145 12.71 -12.35 -12.79
C ALA A 145 12.04 -11.09 -12.23
N VAL A 146 12.00 -10.97 -10.90
CA VAL A 146 11.52 -9.77 -10.20
C VAL A 146 12.69 -9.15 -9.45
N VAL A 147 12.79 -7.82 -9.49
CA VAL A 147 13.82 -7.05 -8.78
C VAL A 147 13.17 -5.87 -8.06
N LYS A 148 13.85 -5.38 -7.02
CA LYS A 148 13.56 -4.08 -6.41
C LYS A 148 14.69 -3.12 -6.75
N ILE A 149 14.36 -1.95 -7.28
CA ILE A 149 15.34 -0.91 -7.66
C ILE A 149 15.38 0.23 -6.65
#